data_AF-A0A7Y3TYV8-F1
#
_entry.id   AF-A0A7Y3TYV8-F1
#
_cell.length_a   1.000
_cell.length_b   1.000
_cell.length_c   1.000
_cell.angle_alpha   90.00
_cell.angle_beta   90.00
_cell.angle_gamma   90.00
#
_symmetry.space_group_name_H-M   'P 1'
#
loop_
_entity.id
_entity.type
_entity.pdbx_description
1 polymer ?
#
loop_
_entity_poly.entity_id
_entity_poly.type
_entity_poly.pdbx_seq_one_letter_code
_entity_poly.pdbx_strand_id
1 'polypeptide(L)'
;MSVLDIHVSVVSHYLAEESNAAQGRYVFSYRVTLDNKSPHSVQLLARYWKITQGSGEHQEVRGKGVVGQQPLIGPGQRFRYTSRAILQTPVGTMEGAYTLLDTSTQRSFDVEIAPFRLATPLAIH
;
A
#
# COMPACT_ATOMS: atom_id res chain seq x y z
N MET A 1 21.40 19.06 -0.55
CA MET A 1 20.14 18.52 -0.01
C MET A 1 20.21 17.02 -0.13
N SER A 2 20.23 16.26 0.97
CA SER A 2 20.16 14.80 0.90
C SER A 2 18.77 14.40 0.44
N VAL A 3 18.67 13.74 -0.71
CA VAL A 3 17.42 13.14 -1.17
C VAL A 3 17.04 12.03 -0.19
N LEU A 4 15.79 12.03 0.28
CA LEU A 4 15.29 10.94 1.12
C LEU A 4 15.08 9.71 0.23
N ASP A 5 15.66 8.60 0.65
CA ASP A 5 15.59 7.30 -0.03
C ASP A 5 14.65 6.38 0.76
N ILE A 6 13.38 6.35 0.34
CA ILE A 6 12.34 5.52 0.92
C ILE A 6 11.85 4.53 -0.14
N HIS A 7 12.03 3.24 0.11
CA HIS A 7 11.54 2.20 -0.77
C HIS A 7 10.23 1.62 -0.24
N VAL A 8 9.24 1.52 -1.11
CA VAL A 8 7.98 0.83 -0.83
C VAL A 8 7.91 -0.42 -1.69
N SER A 9 7.65 -1.57 -1.07
CA SER A 9 7.36 -2.82 -1.78
C SER A 9 6.09 -3.45 -1.26
N VAL A 10 5.35 -4.10 -2.16
CA VAL A 10 4.05 -4.72 -1.85
C VAL A 10 4.04 -6.14 -2.38
N VAL A 11 3.55 -7.07 -1.55
CA VAL A 11 3.25 -8.45 -1.95
C VAL A 11 1.78 -8.69 -1.68
N SER A 12 1.04 -9.18 -2.67
CA SER A 12 -0.39 -9.49 -2.57
C SER A 12 -0.66 -11.00 -2.71
N HIS A 13 -1.71 -11.47 -2.04
CA HIS A 13 -2.18 -12.85 -2.13
C HIS A 13 -3.71 -12.89 -2.13
N TYR A 14 -4.28 -13.70 -3.01
CA TYR A 14 -5.71 -14.02 -3.01
C TYR A 14 -6.06 -14.92 -1.82
N LEU A 15 -7.14 -14.59 -1.10
CA LEU A 15 -7.64 -15.34 0.04
C LEU A 15 -8.92 -16.09 -0.35
N ALA A 16 -8.77 -17.33 -0.84
CA ALA A 16 -9.88 -18.14 -1.33
C ALA A 16 -10.97 -18.38 -0.27
N GLU A 17 -10.57 -18.64 0.97
CA GLU A 17 -11.49 -18.94 2.08
C GLU A 17 -12.35 -17.73 2.51
N GLU A 18 -11.87 -16.51 2.26
CA GLU A 18 -12.62 -15.27 2.57
C GLU A 18 -13.41 -14.73 1.37
N SER A 19 -13.28 -15.38 0.21
CA SER A 19 -13.83 -14.95 -1.07
C SER A 19 -15.08 -15.75 -1.45
N ASN A 20 -15.97 -15.12 -2.21
CA ASN A 20 -17.12 -15.77 -2.82
C ASN A 20 -17.29 -15.26 -4.25
N ALA A 21 -16.76 -16.01 -5.21
CA ALA A 21 -16.80 -15.64 -6.63
C ALA A 21 -18.25 -15.54 -7.16
N ALA A 22 -19.17 -16.38 -6.67
CA ALA A 22 -20.58 -16.33 -7.07
C ALA A 22 -21.29 -15.04 -6.62
N GLN A 23 -20.75 -14.35 -5.61
CA GLN A 23 -21.25 -13.07 -5.12
C GLN A 23 -20.41 -11.88 -5.60
N GLY A 24 -19.47 -12.08 -6.54
CA GLY A 24 -18.55 -11.02 -6.97
C GLY A 24 -17.73 -10.48 -5.81
N ARG A 25 -17.28 -11.34 -4.89
CA ARG A 25 -16.51 -10.96 -3.72
C ARG A 25 -15.13 -11.62 -3.75
N TYR A 26 -14.09 -10.85 -4.07
CA TYR A 26 -12.71 -11.33 -4.13
C TYR A 26 -11.86 -10.62 -3.08
N VAL A 27 -11.33 -11.39 -2.13
CA VAL A 27 -10.51 -10.86 -1.03
C VAL A 27 -9.05 -11.09 -1.32
N PHE A 28 -8.27 -10.04 -1.14
CA PHE A 28 -6.83 -10.08 -1.23
C PHE A 28 -6.22 -9.60 0.08
N SER A 29 -5.22 -10.31 0.58
CA SER A 29 -4.28 -9.73 1.54
C SER A 29 -3.16 -9.03 0.77
N TYR A 30 -2.67 -7.95 1.32
CA TYR A 30 -1.44 -7.32 0.83
C TYR A 30 -0.56 -6.92 2.00
N ARG A 31 0.74 -7.19 1.87
CA ARG A 31 1.78 -6.82 2.82
C ARG A 31 2.62 -5.72 2.21
N VAL A 32 2.66 -4.57 2.86
CA VAL A 32 3.51 -3.45 2.46
C VAL A 32 4.74 -3.42 3.36
N THR A 33 5.91 -3.18 2.75
CA THR A 33 7.17 -2.90 3.44
C THR A 33 7.65 -1.52 3.04
N LEU A 34 7.86 -0.66 4.03
CA LEU A 34 8.56 0.61 3.87
C LEU A 34 9.98 0.43 4.42
N ASP A 35 10.98 0.68 3.59
CA ASP A 35 12.40 0.65 3.96
C ASP A 35 12.95 2.08 3.91
N ASN A 36 13.39 2.58 5.06
CA ASN A 36 14.02 3.88 5.16
C ASN A 36 15.53 3.74 5.00
N LYS A 37 16.04 4.08 3.82
CA LYS A 37 17.48 4.12 3.54
C LYS A 37 18.07 5.53 3.67
N SER A 38 17.27 6.48 4.12
CA SER A 38 17.69 7.85 4.39
C SER A 38 18.53 7.93 5.67
N PRO A 39 19.36 8.97 5.83
CA PRO A 39 20.13 9.21 7.06
C PRO A 39 19.28 9.73 8.24
N HIS A 40 18.00 10.04 8.00
CA HIS A 40 17.09 10.62 8.99
C HIS A 40 15.84 9.75 9.16
N SER A 41 15.24 9.82 10.36
CA SER A 41 13.97 9.17 10.61
C SER A 41 12.85 9.83 9.80
N VAL A 42 11.86 9.03 9.41
CA VAL A 42 10.64 9.52 8.76
C VAL A 42 9.41 8.99 9.49
N GLN A 43 8.35 9.77 9.56
CA GLN A 43 7.08 9.34 10.15
C GLN A 43 5.99 9.24 9.09
N LEU A 44 5.30 8.10 9.01
CA LEU A 44 4.14 7.95 8.13
C LEU A 44 2.93 8.65 8.74
N LEU A 45 2.45 9.69 8.05
CA LEU A 45 1.32 10.51 8.51
C LEU A 45 -0.01 10.06 7.91
N ALA A 46 -0.03 9.78 6.61
CA ALA A 46 -1.25 9.49 5.87
C ALA A 46 -1.00 8.55 4.69
N ARG A 47 -2.08 8.00 4.16
CA ARG A 47 -2.10 7.16 2.97
C ARG A 47 -3.18 7.62 2.01
N TYR A 48 -2.89 7.47 0.73
CA TYR A 48 -3.83 7.53 -0.37
C TYR A 48 -3.73 6.22 -1.16
N TRP A 49 -4.89 5.66 -1.51
CA TRP A 49 -5.02 4.51 -2.39
C TRP A 49 -6.00 4.82 -3.51
N LYS A 50 -5.64 4.42 -4.73
CA LYS A 50 -6.53 4.27 -5.87
C LYS A 50 -6.62 2.78 -6.19
N ILE A 51 -7.83 2.25 -6.15
CA ILE A 51 -8.13 0.84 -6.37
C ILE A 51 -8.93 0.76 -7.66
N THR A 52 -8.38 0.13 -8.69
CA THR A 52 -9.04 -0.04 -9.99
C THR A 52 -9.52 -1.48 -10.14
N GLN A 53 -10.81 -1.66 -10.35
CA GLN A 53 -11.43 -2.94 -10.64
C GLN A 53 -11.02 -3.41 -12.05
N GLY A 54 -11.20 -4.69 -12.35
CA GLY A 54 -10.98 -5.26 -13.68
C GLY A 54 -11.93 -4.69 -14.74
N SER A 55 -13.05 -4.09 -14.34
CA SER A 55 -13.98 -3.36 -15.21
C SER A 55 -13.48 -1.96 -15.62
N GLY A 56 -12.43 -1.44 -14.97
CA GLY A 56 -11.94 -0.07 -15.14
C GLY A 56 -12.55 0.95 -14.17
N GLU A 57 -13.60 0.59 -13.42
CA GLU A 57 -14.10 1.42 -12.33
C GLU A 57 -13.05 1.56 -11.23
N HIS A 58 -12.95 2.73 -10.60
CA HIS A 58 -11.99 2.96 -9.54
C HIS A 58 -12.60 3.60 -8.30
N GLN A 59 -11.98 3.31 -7.16
CA GLN A 59 -12.28 3.89 -5.86
C GLN A 59 -11.03 4.54 -5.27
N GLU A 60 -11.20 5.71 -4.67
CA GLU A 60 -10.15 6.37 -3.90
C GLU A 60 -10.39 6.22 -2.40
N VAL A 61 -9.33 5.92 -1.65
CA VAL A 61 -9.35 5.83 -0.19
C VAL A 61 -8.23 6.70 0.38
N ARG A 62 -8.60 7.65 1.23
CA ARG A 62 -7.65 8.49 1.98
C ARG A 62 -7.80 8.26 3.48
N GLY A 63 -6.72 8.32 4.23
CA GLY A 63 -6.80 8.18 5.68
C GLY A 63 -5.49 8.47 6.41
N LYS A 64 -5.60 8.79 7.69
CA LYS A 64 -4.45 8.95 8.58
C LYS A 64 -3.79 7.59 8.84
N GLY A 65 -2.47 7.59 8.85
CA GLY A 65 -1.64 6.44 9.18
C GLY A 65 -1.90 5.22 8.29
N VAL A 66 -1.51 4.06 8.79
CA VAL A 66 -1.78 2.73 8.25
C VAL A 66 -2.16 1.83 9.41
N VAL A 67 -3.19 0.97 9.25
CA VAL A 67 -3.66 0.04 10.29
C VAL A 67 -3.83 0.66 11.70
N GLY A 68 -4.27 1.93 11.75
CA GLY A 68 -4.46 2.68 12.99
C GLY A 68 -3.18 3.27 13.61
N GLN A 69 -2.04 3.22 12.91
CA GLN A 69 -0.74 3.67 13.41
C GLN A 69 -0.11 4.72 12.47
N GLN A 70 0.72 5.60 13.05
CA GLN A 70 1.59 6.54 12.33
C GLN A 70 3.05 6.24 12.66
N PRO A 71 3.62 5.16 12.11
CA PRO A 71 4.93 4.64 12.51
C PRO A 71 6.06 5.64 12.24
N LEU A 72 6.97 5.74 13.20
CA LEU A 72 8.29 6.35 13.04
C LEU A 72 9.27 5.28 12.55
N ILE A 73 9.93 5.52 11.43
CA ILE A 73 10.86 4.59 10.78
C ILE A 73 12.26 5.22 10.83
N GLY A 74 13.15 4.67 11.64
CA GLY A 74 14.52 5.16 11.77
C GLY A 74 15.39 4.86 10.54
N PRO A 75 16.60 5.47 10.46
CA PRO A 75 17.57 5.19 9.41
C PRO A 75 17.92 3.69 9.35
N GLY A 76 17.89 3.12 8.14
CA GLY A 76 18.14 1.69 7.90
C GLY A 76 17.05 0.74 8.42
N GLN A 77 15.96 1.26 8.98
CA GLN A 77 14.88 0.44 9.53
C GLN A 77 13.76 0.20 8.51
N ARG A 78 12.99 -0.85 8.78
CA ARG A 78 11.83 -1.25 7.99
C ARG A 78 10.57 -1.29 8.84
N PHE A 79 9.48 -0.78 8.30
CA PHE A 79 8.13 -0.99 8.83
C PHE A 79 7.35 -1.90 7.89
N ARG A 80 6.62 -2.88 8.45
CA ARG A 80 5.78 -3.80 7.68
C ARG A 80 4.40 -3.89 8.28
N TYR A 81 3.38 -3.92 7.43
CA TYR A 81 2.02 -4.20 7.85
C TYR A 81 1.29 -5.02 6.79
N THR A 82 0.26 -5.74 7.21
CA THR A 82 -0.63 -6.49 6.32
C THR A 82 -2.04 -5.94 6.45
N SER A 83 -2.73 -5.79 5.34
CA SER A 83 -4.12 -5.35 5.27
C SER A 83 -4.87 -6.14 4.20
N ARG A 84 -6.17 -5.89 4.06
CA ARG A 84 -7.04 -6.54 3.08
C ARG A 84 -7.63 -5.52 2.10
N ALA A 85 -7.84 -5.97 0.87
CA ALA A 85 -8.63 -5.29 -0.14
C ALA A 85 -9.72 -6.24 -0.63
N ILE A 86 -10.88 -5.69 -0.94
CA ILE A 86 -12.03 -6.43 -1.49
C ILE A 86 -12.31 -5.86 -2.86
N LEU A 87 -12.25 -6.72 -3.88
CA LEU A 87 -12.61 -6.38 -5.25
C LEU A 87 -13.91 -7.07 -5.64
N GLN A 88 -14.59 -6.48 -6.62
CA GLN A 88 -15.77 -7.06 -7.24
C GLN A 88 -15.42 -7.96 -8.43
N THR A 89 -14.19 -7.87 -8.91
CA THR A 89 -13.65 -8.60 -10.05
C THR A 89 -12.48 -9.50 -9.64
N PRO A 90 -12.21 -10.60 -10.37
CA PRO A 90 -11.11 -11.54 -10.06
C PRO A 90 -9.71 -10.93 -10.29
N VAL A 91 -9.65 -9.77 -10.96
CA VAL A 91 -8.44 -8.99 -11.19
C VAL A 91 -8.71 -7.53 -10.87
N GLY A 92 -7.68 -6.81 -10.43
CA GLY A 92 -7.65 -5.37 -10.32
C GLY A 92 -6.23 -4.87 -10.08
N THR A 93 -6.08 -3.56 -9.90
CA THR A 93 -4.82 -2.92 -9.54
C THR A 93 -5.00 -1.99 -8.36
N MET A 94 -3.95 -1.82 -7.58
CA MET A 94 -3.86 -0.81 -6.53
C MET A 94 -2.59 0.00 -6.73
N GLU A 95 -2.71 1.31 -6.59
CA GLU A 95 -1.62 2.28 -6.61
C GLU A 95 -1.91 3.37 -5.58
N GLY A 96 -0.93 4.18 -5.20
CA GLY A 96 -1.17 5.18 -4.18
C GLY A 96 0.07 5.97 -3.78
N ALA A 97 -0.02 6.60 -2.62
CA ALA A 97 1.09 7.33 -2.03
C ALA A 97 0.98 7.35 -0.50
N TYR A 98 2.13 7.42 0.16
CA TYR A 98 2.21 7.79 1.58
C TYR A 98 2.67 9.23 1.71
N THR A 99 2.03 9.96 2.61
CA THR A 99 2.57 11.24 3.09
C THR A 99 3.43 10.95 4.32
N LEU A 100 4.71 11.28 4.21
CA LEU A 100 5.72 11.11 5.26
C LEU A 100 6.17 12.47 5.77
N LEU A 101 6.60 12.52 7.03
CA LEU A 101 7.28 13.65 7.65
C LEU A 101 8.76 13.32 7.80
N ASP A 102 9.64 14.16 7.27
CA ASP A 102 11.06 14.11 7.61
C ASP A 102 11.29 14.75 8.97
N THR A 103 11.78 13.98 9.94
CA THR A 103 11.95 14.50 11.30
C THR A 103 13.07 15.55 11.41
N SER A 104 14.02 15.56 10.48
CA SER A 104 15.14 16.50 10.49
C SER A 104 14.74 17.90 10.02
N THR A 105 13.86 17.97 9.01
CA THR A 105 13.41 19.24 8.41
C THR A 105 12.01 19.65 8.83
N GLN A 106 11.25 18.75 9.47
CA GLN A 106 9.82 18.92 9.80
C GLN A 106 8.95 19.21 8.58
N ARG A 107 9.39 18.80 7.38
CA ARG A 107 8.63 18.94 6.13
C ARG A 107 8.01 17.62 5.71
N SER A 108 6.78 17.71 5.21
CA SER A 108 6.09 16.57 4.61
C SER A 108 6.47 16.38 3.15
N PHE A 109 6.51 15.13 2.70
CA PHE A 109 6.72 14.74 1.32
C PHE A 109 5.94 13.46 1.02
N ASP A 110 5.66 13.22 -0.25
CA ASP A 110 4.95 12.02 -0.69
C ASP A 110 5.92 10.98 -1.26
N VAL A 111 5.62 9.71 -0.99
CA VAL A 111 6.31 8.55 -1.56
C VAL A 111 5.28 7.70 -2.28
N GLU A 112 5.47 7.53 -3.59
CA GLU A 112 4.57 6.75 -4.42
C GLU A 112 4.62 5.26 -4.09
N ILE A 113 3.47 4.63 -4.24
CA ILE A 113 3.31 3.18 -4.23
C ILE A 113 3.01 2.79 -5.67
N ALA A 114 4.00 2.19 -6.33
CA ALA A 114 3.87 1.75 -7.70
C ALA A 114 2.66 0.80 -7.87
N PRO A 115 1.98 0.84 -9.03
CA PRO A 115 0.85 -0.04 -9.29
C PRO A 115 1.22 -1.51 -9.10
N PHE A 116 0.42 -2.24 -8.32
CA PHE A 116 0.55 -3.68 -8.18
C PHE A 116 -0.78 -4.38 -8.46
N ARG A 117 -0.65 -5.61 -8.95
CA ARG A 117 -1.79 -6.42 -9.36
C ARG A 117 -2.40 -7.15 -8.16
N LEU A 118 -3.72 -7.21 -8.15
CA LEU A 118 -4.51 -8.15 -7.38
C LEU A 118 -5.12 -9.12 -8.38
N ALA A 119 -4.79 -10.41 -8.30
CA ALA A 119 -5.29 -11.41 -9.24
C ALA A 119 -5.46 -12.76 -8.55
N THR A 120 -6.54 -13.47 -8.88
CA THR A 120 -6.67 -14.88 -8.53
C THR A 120 -5.60 -15.70 -9.26
N PRO A 121 -5.19 -16.87 -8.73
CA PRO A 121 -4.17 -17.71 -9.37
C PRO A 121 -4.51 -18.10 -10.82
N LEU A 122 -5.79 -18.29 -11.13
CA LEU A 122 -6.28 -18.67 -12.45
C LEU A 122 -6.39 -17.49 -13.44
N ALA A 123 -6.23 -16.24 -12.97
CA ALA A 123 -6.30 -15.05 -13.80
C ALA A 123 -4.91 -14.61 -14.34
N ILE A 124 -3.85 -15.36 -14.08
CA ILE A 124 -2.53 -15.14 -14.68
C ILE A 124 -2.46 -16.04 -15.93
N HIS A 125 -2.68 -15.46 -17.10
CA HIS A 125 -2.43 -16.04 -18.42
C HIS A 125 -1.67 -15.00 -19.24
#